data_AF-A0A4Z0AN26-F1
#
_entry.id   AF-A0A4Z0AN26-F1
#
_cell.length_a   1.000
_cell.length_b   1.000
_cell.length_c   1.000
_cell.angle_alpha   90.00
_cell.angle_beta   90.00
_cell.angle_gamma   90.00
#
_symmetry.space_group_name_H-M   'P 1'
#
loop_
_entity.id
_entity.type
_entity.pdbx_description
1 polymer ?
#
loop_
_entity_poly.entity_id
_entity_poly.type
_entity_poly.pdbx_seq_one_letter_code
_entity_poly.pdbx_strand_id
1 'polypeptide(L)'
;MTCWNVLGLAPDADSRTIKRQYAALLKKTRPDDDPEGFQRLREAYEAALAWSQEAQQTLEIVVEHRGETLDERYQAALHDGTALLFEIHLLHRSVAGELTAEDTRWAFATFNWLTAWQRLELPTDLIEKLERQHRAALQQPLREALEQKDAGAFLAAYAARDQHGWVHNHPHAEWFNQWLARLLAQSHYWSSTVFDAVCAGQNWYGGTDHACPAGDWALLLRRQQGPIFIAGQRALAAEPPFTPQQRAARLLLAPMSLAQRRAFARRFDEHDWKACQALSADIYADHVAIAEAMPGGTVYFWQGWDTATDTWPWIIALVIACLVGVLVKAEHLAGHVIPTLGYGILWSLGAVISAGLAWQVWRPLAHQYRVMDERLAERLPLKLLPVRDLVPGVVVAGALGYVFSPFASLSLVATLALIGLIKRPFCNHHTPWTVRHPRWTNLGLVLFVLGGVALYSGLLLLDRQSLLNRNQGLQQWTERLCSRMPRSDLECQAPATQAQWYGQEAQQ
;
A
#
# COMPACT_ATOMS: atom_id res chain seq x y z
N MET A 1 36.73 -62.93 -11.91
CA MET A 1 36.42 -61.48 -11.72
C MET A 1 35.88 -61.34 -10.31
N THR A 2 36.26 -60.28 -9.59
CA THR A 2 35.66 -59.99 -8.27
C THR A 2 34.23 -59.46 -8.46
N CYS A 3 33.36 -59.63 -7.46
CA CYS A 3 32.00 -59.08 -7.47
C CYS A 3 31.99 -57.57 -7.75
N TRP A 4 32.98 -56.86 -7.22
CA TRP A 4 33.24 -55.44 -7.44
C TRP A 4 33.49 -55.07 -8.89
N ASN A 5 34.28 -55.88 -9.62
CA ASN A 5 34.55 -55.66 -11.05
C ASN A 5 33.30 -55.89 -11.92
N VAL A 6 32.41 -56.80 -11.51
CA VAL A 6 31.14 -57.06 -12.22
C VAL A 6 30.13 -55.93 -12.00
N LEU A 7 30.08 -55.38 -10.79
CA LEU A 7 29.21 -54.24 -10.45
C LEU A 7 29.79 -52.88 -10.87
N GLY A 8 31.10 -52.80 -11.12
CA GLY A 8 31.82 -51.56 -11.41
C GLY A 8 31.87 -50.63 -10.19
N LEU A 9 32.00 -51.19 -9.00
CA LEU A 9 32.01 -50.47 -7.72
C LEU A 9 33.34 -50.69 -6.98
N ALA A 10 33.70 -49.78 -6.08
CA ALA A 10 34.80 -49.96 -5.15
C ALA A 10 34.40 -50.90 -3.99
N PRO A 11 35.35 -51.61 -3.35
CA PRO A 11 35.07 -52.59 -2.29
C PRO A 11 34.47 -52.04 -0.99
N ASP A 12 34.45 -50.72 -0.83
CA ASP A 12 33.91 -49.98 0.32
C ASP A 12 32.49 -49.42 0.07
N ALA A 13 31.85 -49.78 -1.05
CA ALA A 13 30.53 -49.28 -1.41
C ALA A 13 29.44 -49.72 -0.40
N ASP A 14 28.60 -48.79 0.03
CA ASP A 14 27.50 -49.06 0.95
C ASP A 14 26.40 -49.92 0.32
N SER A 15 25.62 -50.62 1.16
CA SER A 15 24.54 -51.53 0.72
C SER A 15 23.50 -50.85 -0.18
N ARG A 16 23.31 -49.53 -0.06
CA ARG A 16 22.41 -48.74 -0.90
C ARG A 16 22.99 -48.51 -2.30
N THR A 17 24.27 -48.17 -2.41
CA THR A 17 24.97 -48.01 -3.70
C THR A 17 25.03 -49.33 -4.46
N ILE A 18 25.32 -50.43 -3.76
CA ILE A 18 25.29 -51.79 -4.33
C ILE A 18 23.91 -52.11 -4.94
N LYS A 19 22.82 -51.88 -4.19
CA LYS A 19 21.43 -52.08 -4.68
C LYS A 19 21.08 -51.21 -5.88
N ARG A 20 21.47 -49.93 -5.86
CA ARG A 20 21.19 -48.97 -6.93
C ARG A 20 21.90 -49.36 -8.23
N GLN A 21 23.17 -49.75 -8.13
CA GLN A 21 23.97 -50.13 -9.28
C GLN A 21 23.51 -51.46 -9.88
N TYR A 22 23.16 -52.43 -9.02
CA TYR A 22 22.52 -53.67 -9.45
C TYR A 22 21.24 -53.40 -10.27
N ALA A 23 20.35 -52.53 -9.78
CA ALA A 23 19.13 -52.16 -10.50
C ALA A 23 19.40 -51.47 -11.84
N ALA A 24 20.48 -50.70 -11.96
CA ALA A 24 20.88 -50.07 -13.22
C ALA A 24 21.42 -51.08 -14.24
N LEU A 25 22.22 -52.05 -13.79
CA LEU A 25 22.76 -53.12 -14.61
C LEU A 25 21.69 -54.15 -15.02
N LEU A 26 20.74 -54.44 -14.13
CA LEU A 26 19.60 -55.33 -14.37
C LEU A 26 18.72 -54.87 -15.53
N LYS A 27 18.58 -53.54 -15.74
CA LYS A 27 17.84 -53.00 -16.89
C LYS A 27 18.49 -53.32 -18.23
N LYS A 28 19.82 -53.53 -18.25
CA LYS A 28 20.61 -53.85 -19.44
C LYS A 28 20.80 -55.36 -19.64
N THR A 29 20.81 -56.13 -18.55
CA THR A 29 20.95 -57.59 -18.54
C THR A 29 19.63 -58.22 -18.10
N ARG A 30 18.66 -58.21 -19.02
CA ARG A 30 17.35 -58.81 -18.77
C ARG A 30 17.47 -60.34 -18.80
N PRO A 31 16.81 -61.07 -17.88
CA PRO A 31 16.84 -62.54 -17.87
C PRO A 31 16.40 -63.19 -19.19
N ASP A 32 15.50 -62.53 -19.93
CA ASP A 32 14.95 -63.02 -21.20
C ASP A 32 15.94 -62.88 -22.37
N ASP A 33 16.86 -61.91 -22.30
CA ASP A 33 17.81 -61.58 -23.37
C ASP A 33 19.20 -62.20 -23.11
N ASP A 34 19.64 -62.28 -21.85
CA ASP A 34 20.93 -62.84 -21.44
C ASP A 34 20.83 -63.51 -20.05
N PRO A 35 20.45 -64.80 -19.99
CA PRO A 35 20.27 -65.51 -18.73
C PRO A 35 21.59 -65.74 -17.98
N GLU A 36 22.71 -65.98 -18.68
CA GLU A 36 24.03 -66.16 -18.07
C GLU A 36 24.61 -64.83 -17.55
N GLY A 37 24.38 -63.72 -18.25
CA GLY A 37 24.72 -62.38 -17.78
C GLY A 37 23.92 -61.96 -16.55
N PHE A 38 22.62 -62.30 -16.51
CA PHE A 38 21.78 -62.07 -15.34
C PHE A 38 22.25 -62.87 -14.11
N GLN A 39 22.61 -64.14 -14.27
CA GLN A 39 23.12 -64.98 -13.17
C GLN A 39 24.42 -64.40 -12.59
N ARG A 40 25.40 -64.06 -13.45
CA ARG A 40 26.66 -63.46 -13.00
C ARG A 40 26.47 -62.13 -12.28
N LEU A 41 25.52 -61.30 -12.74
CA LEU A 41 25.19 -60.03 -12.09
C LEU A 41 24.54 -60.26 -10.72
N ARG A 42 23.65 -61.25 -10.61
CA ARG A 42 22.97 -61.60 -9.36
C ARG A 42 23.93 -62.17 -8.33
N GLU A 43 24.80 -63.08 -8.72
CA GLU A 43 25.86 -63.64 -7.85
C GLU A 43 26.81 -62.54 -7.34
N ALA A 44 27.22 -61.63 -8.22
CA ALA A 44 28.05 -60.49 -7.84
C ALA A 44 27.33 -59.55 -6.85
N TYR A 45 26.03 -59.32 -7.04
CA TYR A 45 25.21 -58.54 -6.12
C TYR A 45 25.08 -59.19 -4.75
N GLU A 46 24.73 -60.48 -4.70
CA GLU A 46 24.57 -61.23 -3.45
C GLU A 46 25.91 -61.31 -2.68
N ALA A 47 27.02 -61.56 -3.38
CA ALA A 47 28.37 -61.58 -2.79
C ALA A 47 28.83 -60.21 -2.26
N ALA A 48 28.56 -59.11 -2.98
CA ALA A 48 28.89 -57.76 -2.52
C ALA A 48 28.02 -57.34 -1.32
N LEU A 49 26.75 -57.74 -1.31
CA LEU A 49 25.85 -57.47 -0.19
C LEU A 49 26.26 -58.27 1.06
N ALA A 50 26.62 -59.54 0.90
CA ALA A 50 27.14 -60.37 1.97
C ALA A 50 28.44 -59.80 2.55
N TRP A 51 29.38 -59.35 1.69
CA TRP A 51 30.62 -58.71 2.13
C TRP A 51 30.36 -57.43 2.93
N SER A 52 29.43 -56.58 2.48
CA SER A 52 29.03 -55.36 3.21
C SER A 52 28.38 -55.70 4.56
N GLN A 53 27.56 -56.76 4.62
CA GLN A 53 26.88 -57.20 5.84
C GLN A 53 27.85 -57.87 6.82
N GLU A 54 28.78 -58.69 6.32
CA GLU A 54 29.81 -59.36 7.11
C GLU A 54 30.82 -58.36 7.67
N ALA A 55 31.18 -57.33 6.92
CA ALA A 55 31.98 -56.21 7.44
C ALA A 55 31.24 -55.45 8.55
N GLN A 56 29.93 -55.20 8.39
CA GLN A 56 29.10 -54.57 9.44
C GLN A 56 28.93 -55.46 10.68
N GLN A 57 28.72 -56.77 10.51
CA GLN A 57 28.63 -57.74 11.60
C GLN A 57 29.97 -57.95 12.31
N THR A 58 31.08 -57.99 11.57
CA THR A 58 32.43 -58.09 12.16
C THR A 58 32.76 -56.85 12.99
N LEU A 59 32.31 -55.68 12.57
CA LEU A 59 32.40 -54.44 13.35
C LEU A 59 31.53 -54.48 14.61
N GLU A 60 30.31 -55.01 14.55
CA GLU A 60 29.45 -55.23 15.72
C GLU A 60 30.10 -56.18 16.74
N ILE A 61 30.63 -57.31 16.29
CA ILE A 61 31.19 -58.36 17.16
C ILE A 61 32.45 -57.89 17.90
N VAL A 62 33.30 -57.09 17.24
CA VAL A 62 34.53 -56.56 17.86
C VAL A 62 34.21 -55.45 18.89
N VAL A 63 33.09 -54.75 18.74
CA VAL A 63 32.73 -53.56 19.53
C VAL A 63 31.81 -53.89 20.72
N GLU A 64 30.94 -54.91 20.63
CA GLU A 64 29.90 -55.14 21.65
C GLU A 64 30.35 -55.88 22.93
N HIS A 65 31.51 -56.56 22.95
CA HIS A 65 31.75 -57.62 23.94
C HIS A 65 32.77 -57.35 25.07
N ARG A 66 33.04 -56.10 25.47
CA ARG A 66 33.91 -55.82 26.64
C ARG A 66 33.49 -54.58 27.45
N GLY A 67 32.65 -54.77 28.48
CA GLY A 67 32.31 -53.74 29.48
C GLY A 67 30.81 -53.47 29.64
N GLU A 68 30.39 -53.09 30.84
CA GLU A 68 28.99 -52.74 31.14
C GLU A 68 28.67 -51.31 30.68
N THR A 69 29.66 -50.42 30.69
CA THR A 69 29.51 -49.01 30.29
C THR A 69 30.16 -48.70 28.93
N LEU A 70 29.69 -47.64 28.26
CA LEU A 70 30.30 -47.19 26.99
C LEU A 70 31.75 -46.73 27.14
N ASP A 71 32.09 -46.17 28.30
CA ASP A 71 33.46 -45.73 28.59
C ASP A 71 34.43 -46.92 28.66
N GLU A 72 34.07 -47.97 29.38
CA GLU A 72 34.86 -49.21 29.44
C GLU A 72 35.05 -49.85 28.06
N ARG A 73 33.99 -49.88 27.26
CA ARG A 73 34.05 -50.40 25.87
C ARG A 73 34.98 -49.56 25.01
N TYR A 74 34.97 -48.24 25.18
CA TYR A 74 35.87 -47.34 24.48
C TYR A 74 37.33 -47.51 24.92
N GLN A 75 37.60 -47.66 26.23
CA GLN A 75 38.95 -47.95 26.73
C GLN A 75 39.47 -49.29 26.20
N ALA A 76 38.62 -50.32 26.13
CA ALA A 76 38.98 -51.59 25.51
C ALA A 76 39.32 -51.43 24.02
N ALA A 77 38.51 -50.68 23.27
CA ALA A 77 38.77 -50.39 21.85
C ALA A 77 40.05 -49.55 21.64
N LEU A 78 40.40 -48.67 22.58
CA LEU A 78 41.68 -47.93 22.56
C LEU A 78 42.86 -48.89 22.73
N HIS A 79 42.79 -49.86 23.65
CA HIS A 79 43.83 -50.85 23.86
C HIS A 79 44.02 -51.80 22.67
N ASP A 80 42.92 -52.18 22.02
CA ASP A 80 42.93 -53.09 20.88
C ASP A 80 43.23 -52.39 19.53
N GLY A 81 43.40 -51.06 19.54
CA GLY A 81 43.68 -50.27 18.33
C GLY A 81 42.48 -50.11 17.39
N THR A 82 41.27 -50.46 17.83
CA THR A 82 40.02 -50.43 17.05
C THR A 82 39.13 -49.22 17.37
N ALA A 83 39.66 -48.22 18.06
CA ALA A 83 38.91 -47.02 18.50
C ALA A 83 38.16 -46.28 17.39
N LEU A 84 38.72 -46.18 16.17
CA LEU A 84 38.04 -45.56 15.02
C LEU A 84 36.80 -46.35 14.60
N LEU A 85 36.92 -47.69 14.56
CA LEU A 85 35.83 -48.59 14.17
C LEU A 85 34.70 -48.54 15.21
N PHE A 86 35.05 -48.46 16.50
CA PHE A 86 34.11 -48.24 17.58
C PHE A 86 33.35 -46.92 17.40
N GLU A 87 34.06 -45.82 17.10
CA GLU A 87 33.45 -44.50 16.88
C GLU A 87 32.49 -44.51 15.67
N ILE A 88 32.88 -45.13 14.54
CA ILE A 88 32.03 -45.27 13.36
C ILE A 88 30.77 -46.11 13.66
N HIS A 89 30.93 -47.19 14.42
CA HIS A 89 29.80 -48.03 14.82
C HIS A 89 28.82 -47.26 15.72
N LEU A 90 29.34 -46.53 16.71
CA LEU A 90 28.51 -45.70 17.60
C LEU A 90 27.81 -44.58 16.83
N LEU A 91 28.49 -43.98 15.84
CA LEU A 91 27.92 -42.97 14.96
C LEU A 91 26.75 -43.54 14.13
N HIS A 92 26.89 -44.77 13.60
CA HIS A 92 25.81 -45.46 12.91
C HIS A 92 24.57 -45.65 13.80
N ARG A 93 24.77 -46.11 15.05
CA ARG A 93 23.70 -46.31 16.03
C ARG A 93 23.04 -45.00 16.46
N SER A 94 23.83 -43.93 16.58
CA SER A 94 23.33 -42.57 16.83
C SER A 94 22.39 -42.11 15.71
N VAL A 95 22.82 -42.26 14.45
CA VAL A 95 22.02 -41.89 13.27
C VAL A 95 20.77 -42.77 13.13
N ALA A 96 20.83 -44.03 13.57
CA ALA A 96 19.67 -44.92 13.62
C ALA A 96 18.67 -44.58 14.74
N GLY A 97 19.07 -43.76 15.72
CA GLY A 97 18.26 -43.41 16.88
C GLY A 97 18.21 -44.51 17.95
N GLU A 98 19.22 -45.38 17.99
CA GLU A 98 19.29 -46.54 18.89
C GLU A 98 20.03 -46.25 20.21
N LEU A 99 20.60 -45.05 20.34
CA LEU A 99 21.28 -44.60 21.55
C LEU A 99 20.32 -43.91 22.50
N THR A 100 20.52 -44.10 23.80
CA THR A 100 19.80 -43.32 24.82
C THR A 100 20.29 -41.87 24.85
N ALA A 101 19.57 -40.98 25.53
CA ALA A 101 19.98 -39.58 25.64
C ALA A 101 21.29 -39.41 26.43
N GLU A 102 21.54 -40.28 27.41
CA GLU A 102 22.78 -40.30 28.20
C GLU A 102 23.96 -40.78 27.36
N ASP A 103 23.79 -41.88 26.63
CA ASP A 103 24.80 -42.43 25.72
C ASP A 103 25.15 -41.43 24.61
N THR A 104 24.15 -40.75 24.07
CA THR A 104 24.33 -39.71 23.06
C THR A 104 25.15 -38.56 23.63
N ARG A 105 24.85 -38.10 24.86
CA ARG A 105 25.60 -37.01 25.50
C ARG A 105 27.05 -37.42 25.76
N TRP A 106 27.27 -38.64 26.22
CA TRP A 106 28.61 -39.20 26.40
C TRP A 106 29.37 -39.25 25.07
N ALA A 107 28.75 -39.77 24.00
CA ALA A 107 29.37 -39.87 22.68
C ALA A 107 29.79 -38.49 22.13
N PHE A 108 28.93 -37.48 22.23
CA PHE A 108 29.25 -36.11 21.82
C PHE A 108 30.41 -35.50 22.63
N ALA A 109 30.46 -35.76 23.94
CA ALA A 109 31.52 -35.25 24.80
C ALA A 109 32.86 -35.96 24.55
N THR A 110 32.85 -37.27 24.36
CA THR A 110 34.06 -38.08 24.15
C THR A 110 34.64 -37.90 22.74
N PHE A 111 33.80 -37.92 21.72
CA PHE A 111 34.23 -37.90 20.31
C PHE A 111 34.20 -36.52 19.66
N ASN A 112 33.76 -35.48 20.40
CA ASN A 112 33.70 -34.11 19.90
C ASN A 112 32.93 -33.99 18.57
N TRP A 113 31.88 -34.79 18.40
CA TRP A 113 31.02 -34.77 17.20
C TRP A 113 30.41 -33.38 17.00
N LEU A 114 30.37 -32.93 15.74
CA LEU A 114 29.86 -31.61 15.35
C LEU A 114 30.62 -30.44 16.01
N THR A 115 31.93 -30.62 16.23
CA THR A 115 32.83 -29.57 16.71
C THR A 115 34.07 -29.48 15.84
N ALA A 116 34.89 -28.45 16.04
CA ALA A 116 36.16 -28.28 15.33
C ALA A 116 37.19 -29.40 15.64
N TRP A 117 37.00 -30.17 16.72
CA TRP A 117 37.89 -31.25 17.15
C TRP A 117 37.42 -32.63 16.71
N GLN A 118 36.41 -32.70 15.85
CA GLN A 118 35.94 -33.96 15.27
C GLN A 118 37.03 -34.60 14.39
N ARG A 119 37.13 -35.93 14.46
CA ARG A 119 38.05 -36.70 13.61
C ARG A 119 37.66 -36.59 12.13
N LEU A 120 38.64 -36.28 11.27
CA LEU A 120 38.47 -36.11 9.81
C LEU A 120 38.24 -37.44 9.06
N GLU A 121 38.59 -38.57 9.67
CA GLU A 121 38.50 -39.92 9.09
C GLU A 121 37.07 -40.50 9.13
N LEU A 122 36.11 -39.79 9.75
CA LEU A 122 34.74 -40.26 9.88
C LEU A 122 33.97 -40.18 8.55
N PRO A 123 33.05 -41.12 8.26
CA PRO A 123 32.22 -41.06 7.05
C PRO A 123 31.35 -39.80 7.00
N THR A 124 31.58 -38.95 6.00
CA THR A 124 30.87 -37.67 5.80
C THR A 124 29.35 -37.85 5.74
N ASP A 125 28.88 -38.90 5.07
CA ASP A 125 27.45 -39.20 4.92
C ASP A 125 26.73 -39.41 6.27
N LEU A 126 27.44 -39.96 7.27
CA LEU A 126 26.88 -40.19 8.60
C LEU A 126 26.87 -38.90 9.41
N ILE A 127 27.94 -38.11 9.32
CA ILE A 127 28.02 -36.80 9.98
C ILE A 127 26.95 -35.85 9.46
N GLU A 128 26.73 -35.78 8.14
CA GLU A 128 25.67 -34.95 7.55
C GLU A 128 24.26 -35.42 7.94
N LYS A 129 24.06 -36.72 8.14
CA LYS A 129 22.77 -37.25 8.64
C LYS A 129 22.58 -36.90 10.11
N LEU A 130 23.60 -37.10 10.93
CA LEU A 130 23.61 -36.76 12.35
C LEU A 130 23.31 -35.27 12.54
N GLU A 131 24.02 -34.41 11.81
CA GLU A 131 23.82 -32.96 11.83
C GLU A 131 22.37 -32.59 11.49
N ARG A 132 21.82 -33.15 10.41
CA ARG A 132 20.42 -32.88 10.02
C ARG A 132 19.42 -33.33 11.07
N GLN A 133 19.62 -34.50 11.69
CA GLN A 133 18.72 -35.01 12.73
C GLN A 133 18.74 -34.12 13.98
N HIS A 134 19.93 -33.76 14.48
CA HIS A 134 20.04 -32.91 15.66
C HIS A 134 19.56 -31.47 15.40
N ARG A 135 19.81 -30.92 14.21
CA ARG A 135 19.22 -29.65 13.80
C ARG A 135 17.69 -29.73 13.78
N ALA A 136 17.11 -30.78 13.18
CA ALA A 136 15.65 -30.95 13.16
C ALA A 136 15.06 -31.09 14.57
N ALA A 137 15.70 -31.86 15.45
CA ALA A 137 15.29 -32.03 16.84
C ALA A 137 15.29 -30.71 17.62
N LEU A 138 16.25 -29.81 17.35
CA LEU A 138 16.29 -28.47 17.94
C LEU A 138 15.23 -27.54 17.33
N GLN A 139 14.97 -27.64 16.04
CA GLN A 139 14.08 -26.73 15.31
C GLN A 139 12.59 -26.98 15.57
N GLN A 140 12.16 -28.25 15.64
CA GLN A 140 10.75 -28.63 15.76
C GLN A 140 10.03 -28.01 16.97
N PRO A 141 10.52 -28.17 18.23
CA PRO A 141 9.79 -27.65 19.39
C PRO A 141 9.67 -26.12 19.37
N LEU A 142 10.69 -25.42 18.85
CA LEU A 142 10.65 -23.96 18.70
C LEU A 142 9.62 -23.52 17.66
N ARG A 143 9.50 -24.24 16.54
CA ARG A 143 8.49 -23.94 15.50
C ARG A 143 7.08 -24.22 16.01
N GLU A 144 6.86 -25.39 16.59
CA GLU A 144 5.57 -25.82 17.14
C GLU A 144 5.07 -24.84 18.20
N ALA A 145 5.94 -24.37 19.10
CA ALA A 145 5.57 -23.39 20.12
C ALA A 145 5.09 -22.06 19.51
N LEU A 146 5.74 -21.56 18.45
CA LEU A 146 5.30 -20.33 17.76
C LEU A 146 3.97 -20.54 17.01
N GLU A 147 3.77 -21.70 16.40
CA GLU A 147 2.52 -22.05 15.70
C GLU A 147 1.34 -22.16 16.69
N GLN A 148 1.58 -22.73 17.87
CA GLN A 148 0.61 -22.82 18.96
C GLN A 148 0.42 -21.50 19.73
N LYS A 149 1.21 -20.46 19.41
CA LYS A 149 1.24 -19.15 20.08
C LYS A 149 1.61 -19.25 21.56
N ASP A 150 2.36 -20.27 21.95
CA ASP A 150 2.82 -20.50 23.32
C ASP A 150 4.25 -19.95 23.51
N ALA A 151 4.32 -18.76 24.11
CA ALA A 151 5.60 -18.14 24.43
C ALA A 151 6.37 -18.90 25.53
N GLY A 152 5.69 -19.57 26.46
CA GLY A 152 6.32 -20.31 27.55
C GLY A 152 7.00 -21.58 27.05
N ALA A 153 6.30 -22.35 26.20
CA ALA A 153 6.87 -23.51 25.54
C ALA A 153 8.09 -23.16 24.68
N PHE A 154 8.04 -22.02 23.96
CA PHE A 154 9.18 -21.55 23.17
C PHE A 154 10.40 -21.26 24.04
N LEU A 155 10.21 -20.52 25.14
CA LEU A 155 11.30 -20.18 26.05
C LEU A 155 11.91 -21.42 26.72
N ALA A 156 11.08 -22.40 27.09
CA ALA A 156 11.55 -23.67 27.64
C ALA A 156 12.39 -24.46 26.61
N ALA A 157 11.92 -24.56 25.36
CA ALA A 157 12.66 -25.20 24.28
C ALA A 157 13.95 -24.44 23.93
N TYR A 158 13.92 -23.11 23.96
CA TYR A 158 15.08 -22.26 23.70
C TYR A 158 16.15 -22.40 24.79
N ALA A 159 15.74 -22.50 26.06
CA ALA A 159 16.64 -22.78 27.18
C ALA A 159 17.22 -24.22 27.12
N ALA A 160 16.43 -25.19 26.65
CA ALA A 160 16.89 -26.58 26.48
C ALA A 160 18.03 -26.72 25.45
N ARG A 161 18.24 -25.72 24.58
CA ARG A 161 19.39 -25.67 23.65
C ARG A 161 20.72 -25.85 24.37
N ASP A 162 20.88 -25.33 25.58
CA ASP A 162 22.16 -25.40 26.30
C ASP A 162 22.53 -26.83 26.72
N GLN A 163 21.58 -27.77 26.67
CA GLN A 163 21.86 -29.21 26.83
C GLN A 163 22.61 -29.79 25.61
N HIS A 164 22.61 -29.08 24.47
CA HIS A 164 23.27 -29.46 23.24
C HIS A 164 24.54 -28.63 23.03
N GLY A 165 25.66 -29.07 23.62
CA GLY A 165 26.93 -28.34 23.56
C GLY A 165 27.44 -28.02 22.15
N TRP A 166 27.07 -28.81 21.14
CA TRP A 166 27.46 -28.59 19.75
C TRP A 166 26.89 -27.29 19.15
N VAL A 167 25.75 -26.80 19.65
CA VAL A 167 25.07 -25.62 19.08
C VAL A 167 25.89 -24.34 19.27
N HIS A 168 26.69 -24.28 20.34
CA HIS A 168 27.52 -23.12 20.68
C HIS A 168 28.84 -23.06 19.88
N ASN A 169 29.18 -24.12 19.15
CA ASN A 169 30.40 -24.17 18.36
C ASN A 169 30.21 -23.52 16.98
N HIS A 170 31.21 -22.79 16.49
CA HIS A 170 31.24 -22.38 15.08
C HIS A 170 31.47 -23.62 14.19
N PRO A 171 30.73 -23.79 13.06
CA PRO A 171 29.79 -22.86 12.41
C PRO A 171 28.31 -23.03 12.83
N HIS A 172 28.00 -23.96 13.73
CA HIS A 172 26.62 -24.27 14.14
C HIS A 172 25.94 -23.12 14.88
N ALA A 173 26.68 -22.35 15.67
CA ALA A 173 26.18 -21.16 16.34
C ALA A 173 25.67 -20.10 15.35
N GLU A 174 26.41 -19.87 14.26
CA GLU A 174 26.01 -18.95 13.20
C GLU A 174 24.78 -19.46 12.44
N TRP A 175 24.76 -20.75 12.11
CA TRP A 175 23.60 -21.39 11.49
C TRP A 175 22.33 -21.22 12.34
N PHE A 176 22.43 -21.53 13.64
CA PHE A 176 21.30 -21.46 14.55
C PHE A 176 20.79 -20.03 14.69
N ASN A 177 21.70 -19.08 14.83
CA ASN A 177 21.40 -17.66 14.89
C ASN A 177 20.68 -17.16 13.61
N GLN A 178 21.20 -17.51 12.43
CA GLN A 178 20.56 -17.20 11.14
C GLN A 178 19.17 -17.80 11.01
N TRP A 179 19.03 -19.08 11.39
CA TRP A 179 17.75 -19.76 11.33
C TRP A 179 16.72 -19.14 12.28
N LEU A 180 17.13 -18.79 13.51
CA LEU A 180 16.27 -18.21 14.52
C LEU A 180 15.77 -16.81 14.14
N ALA A 181 16.65 -15.97 13.56
CA ALA A 181 16.27 -14.66 13.05
C ALA A 181 15.20 -14.78 11.95
N ARG A 182 15.39 -15.70 11.00
CA ARG A 182 14.40 -15.97 9.93
C ARG A 182 13.09 -16.53 10.47
N LEU A 183 13.16 -17.43 11.46
CA LEU A 183 11.97 -18.00 12.09
C LEU A 183 11.10 -16.90 12.70
N LEU A 184 11.70 -16.02 13.51
CA LEU A 184 10.99 -14.90 14.13
C LEU A 184 10.49 -13.90 13.09
N ALA A 185 11.29 -13.61 12.05
CA ALA A 185 10.93 -12.70 10.97
C ALA A 185 9.72 -13.18 10.15
N GLN A 186 9.56 -14.49 9.95
CA GLN A 186 8.51 -15.08 9.10
C GLN A 186 7.30 -15.63 9.88
N SER A 187 7.45 -15.80 11.19
CA SER A 187 6.36 -16.27 12.05
C SER A 187 5.11 -15.38 11.95
N HIS A 188 3.91 -15.96 12.03
CA HIS A 188 2.66 -15.16 12.02
C HIS A 188 2.33 -14.59 13.40
N TYR A 189 2.82 -15.23 14.44
CA TYR A 189 2.71 -14.81 15.82
C TYR A 189 3.94 -13.99 16.23
N TRP A 190 3.76 -12.98 17.07
CA TRP A 190 4.87 -12.20 17.62
C TRP A 190 4.71 -12.07 19.13
N SER A 191 5.81 -12.28 19.85
CA SER A 191 5.87 -12.12 21.31
C SER A 191 7.10 -11.29 21.67
N SER A 192 6.88 -10.17 22.36
CA SER A 192 7.96 -9.30 22.83
C SER A 192 8.88 -10.02 23.82
N THR A 193 8.32 -10.83 24.71
CA THR A 193 9.08 -11.58 25.72
C THR A 193 10.00 -12.62 25.09
N VAL A 194 9.54 -13.29 24.03
CA VAL A 194 10.36 -14.23 23.25
C VAL A 194 11.49 -13.49 22.55
N PHE A 195 11.18 -12.37 21.89
CA PHE A 195 12.19 -11.57 21.20
C PHE A 195 13.26 -11.05 22.17
N ASP A 196 12.86 -10.52 23.33
CA ASP A 196 13.79 -9.99 24.33
C ASP A 196 14.71 -11.09 24.89
N ALA A 197 14.16 -12.28 25.15
CA ALA A 197 14.93 -13.43 25.62
C ALA A 197 15.93 -13.94 24.56
N VAL A 198 15.51 -13.98 23.30
CA VAL A 198 16.40 -14.36 22.18
C VAL A 198 17.49 -13.31 21.99
N CYS A 199 17.17 -12.02 22.08
CA CYS A 199 18.17 -10.96 22.00
C CYS A 199 19.23 -11.09 23.09
N ALA A 200 18.82 -11.37 24.33
CA ALA A 200 19.74 -11.62 25.44
C ALA A 200 20.60 -12.87 25.23
N GLY A 201 20.01 -13.96 24.72
CA GLY A 201 20.70 -15.24 24.53
C GLY A 201 21.63 -15.30 23.30
N GLN A 202 21.30 -14.56 22.23
CA GLN A 202 22.10 -14.54 20.99
C GLN A 202 22.99 -13.30 20.86
N ASN A 203 23.05 -12.43 21.87
CA ASN A 203 23.75 -11.15 21.82
C ASN A 203 23.28 -10.25 20.65
N TRP A 204 21.96 -10.14 20.46
CA TRP A 204 21.38 -9.19 19.51
C TRP A 204 21.12 -7.85 20.23
N TYR A 205 21.95 -6.85 19.92
CA TYR A 205 21.83 -5.50 20.50
C TYR A 205 21.81 -4.43 19.40
N GLY A 206 21.40 -3.22 19.75
CA GLY A 206 21.46 -2.06 18.84
C GLY A 206 22.88 -1.52 18.75
N GLY A 207 23.53 -1.64 17.58
CA GLY A 207 24.88 -1.14 17.30
C GLY A 207 25.44 -1.73 16.00
N THR A 208 26.64 -1.31 15.59
CA THR A 208 27.34 -1.92 14.44
C THR A 208 27.91 -3.30 14.75
N ASP A 209 27.97 -3.67 16.03
CA ASP A 209 28.58 -4.90 16.54
C ASP A 209 27.52 -5.82 17.16
N HIS A 210 26.56 -6.25 16.35
CA HIS A 210 25.52 -7.19 16.76
C HIS A 210 25.65 -8.52 16.03
N ALA A 211 25.40 -9.63 16.73
CA ALA A 211 25.47 -10.96 16.14
C ALA A 211 24.25 -11.28 15.26
N CYS A 212 23.26 -10.38 15.13
CA CYS A 212 22.10 -10.61 14.28
C CYS A 212 22.49 -10.61 12.78
N PRO A 213 21.99 -11.56 11.97
CA PRO A 213 22.23 -11.62 10.53
C PRO A 213 21.87 -10.33 9.80
N ALA A 214 22.66 -9.99 8.78
CA ALA A 214 22.45 -8.80 7.95
C ALA A 214 21.10 -8.87 7.23
N GLY A 215 20.26 -7.83 7.39
CA GLY A 215 18.95 -7.69 6.75
C GLY A 215 17.76 -8.05 7.63
N ASP A 216 17.91 -9.00 8.56
CA ASP A 216 16.80 -9.45 9.41
C ASP A 216 16.54 -8.52 10.61
N TRP A 217 17.58 -7.88 11.14
CA TRP A 217 17.48 -7.01 12.33
C TRP A 217 16.47 -5.86 12.16
N ALA A 218 16.50 -5.17 11.02
CA ALA A 218 15.60 -4.06 10.73
C ALA A 218 14.12 -4.52 10.68
N LEU A 219 13.88 -5.71 10.13
CA LEU A 219 12.55 -6.31 10.07
C LEU A 219 12.08 -6.73 11.47
N LEU A 220 12.94 -7.36 12.27
CA LEU A 220 12.62 -7.77 13.63
C LEU A 220 12.30 -6.56 14.54
N LEU A 221 13.09 -5.49 14.48
CA LEU A 221 12.81 -4.26 15.20
C LEU A 221 11.48 -3.64 14.78
N ARG A 222 11.20 -3.62 13.47
CA ARG A 222 9.92 -3.13 12.95
C ARG A 222 8.73 -3.94 13.46
N ARG A 223 8.86 -5.27 13.53
CA ARG A 223 7.84 -6.16 14.12
C ARG A 223 7.67 -5.92 15.61
N GLN A 224 8.75 -5.70 16.37
CA GLN A 224 8.69 -5.37 17.79
C GLN A 224 7.96 -4.04 18.03
N GLN A 225 8.21 -3.05 17.19
CA GLN A 225 7.61 -1.72 17.30
C GLN A 225 6.15 -1.67 16.83
N GLY A 226 5.73 -2.57 15.93
CA GLY A 226 4.40 -2.57 15.33
C GLY A 226 3.23 -2.53 16.33
N PRO A 227 3.14 -3.48 17.29
CA PRO A 227 2.08 -3.47 18.30
C PRO A 227 2.10 -2.21 19.17
N ILE A 228 3.29 -1.72 19.54
CA ILE A 228 3.46 -0.49 20.34
C ILE A 228 2.99 0.73 19.55
N PHE A 229 3.37 0.83 18.28
CA PHE A 229 2.95 1.90 17.37
C PHE A 229 1.43 1.94 17.25
N ILE A 230 0.78 0.81 16.94
CA ILE A 230 -0.68 0.74 16.82
C ILE A 230 -1.37 1.04 18.14
N ALA A 231 -0.86 0.56 19.27
CA ALA A 231 -1.39 0.90 20.60
C ALA A 231 -1.31 2.40 20.87
N GLY A 232 -0.18 3.04 20.54
CA GLY A 232 0.01 4.49 20.63
C GLY A 232 -0.98 5.26 19.74
N GLN A 233 -1.18 4.83 18.49
CA GLN A 233 -2.15 5.44 17.60
C GLN A 233 -3.60 5.27 18.09
N ARG A 234 -3.94 4.13 18.70
CA ARG A 234 -5.26 3.93 19.35
C ARG A 234 -5.45 4.82 20.58
N ALA A 235 -4.40 5.05 21.37
CA ALA A 235 -4.44 5.99 22.49
C ALA A 235 -4.68 7.43 21.99
N LEU A 236 -3.95 7.86 20.95
CA LEU A 236 -4.17 9.16 20.30
C LEU A 236 -5.58 9.31 19.71
N ALA A 237 -6.17 8.22 19.20
CA ALA A 237 -7.54 8.21 18.70
C ALA A 237 -8.60 8.40 19.81
N ALA A 238 -8.30 7.95 21.04
CA ALA A 238 -9.20 8.07 22.18
C ALA A 238 -9.21 9.49 22.77
N GLU A 239 -8.08 10.18 22.72
CA GLU A 239 -7.93 11.56 23.17
C GLU A 239 -8.80 12.56 22.38
N PRO A 240 -9.11 13.73 22.98
CA PRO A 240 -9.81 14.80 22.28
C PRO A 240 -8.97 15.33 21.08
N PRO A 241 -9.60 15.54 19.90
CA PRO A 241 -8.90 15.70 18.62
C PRO A 241 -8.38 17.13 18.37
N PHE A 242 -7.42 17.60 19.17
CA PHE A 242 -6.85 18.94 19.05
C PHE A 242 -5.77 19.02 17.97
N THR A 243 -4.93 17.98 17.84
CA THR A 243 -3.84 17.93 16.86
C THR A 243 -4.24 17.21 15.57
N PRO A 244 -3.56 17.48 14.43
CA PRO A 244 -3.84 16.78 13.18
C PRO A 244 -3.58 15.27 13.28
N GLN A 245 -2.58 14.85 14.07
CA GLN A 245 -2.27 13.44 14.31
C GLN A 245 -3.38 12.73 15.09
N GLN A 246 -3.90 13.33 16.16
CA GLN A 246 -5.04 12.78 16.92
C GLN A 246 -6.29 12.68 16.03
N ARG A 247 -6.52 13.68 15.16
CA ARG A 247 -7.63 13.65 14.19
C ARG A 247 -7.49 12.53 13.17
N ALA A 248 -6.29 12.35 12.60
CA ALA A 248 -6.01 11.26 11.67
C ALA A 248 -6.18 9.89 12.34
N ALA A 249 -5.59 9.72 13.52
CA ALA A 249 -5.72 8.50 14.31
C ALA A 249 -7.18 8.18 14.65
N ARG A 250 -7.96 9.18 15.06
CA ARG A 250 -9.39 9.02 15.33
C ARG A 250 -10.19 8.68 14.07
N LEU A 251 -9.88 9.31 12.93
CA LEU A 251 -10.56 9.01 11.67
C LEU A 251 -10.32 7.57 11.21
N LEU A 252 -9.09 7.05 11.37
CA LEU A 252 -8.69 5.74 10.87
C LEU A 252 -9.02 4.61 11.85
N LEU A 253 -8.70 4.77 13.14
CA LEU A 253 -8.67 3.67 14.11
C LEU A 253 -9.83 3.70 15.13
N ALA A 254 -10.54 4.81 15.30
CA ALA A 254 -11.64 4.85 16.27
C ALA A 254 -12.86 4.04 15.79
N PRO A 255 -13.62 3.42 16.71
CA PRO A 255 -14.85 2.72 16.38
C PRO A 255 -15.93 3.73 15.97
N MET A 256 -16.05 3.98 14.67
CA MET A 256 -17.00 4.95 14.08
C MET A 256 -17.58 4.37 12.80
N SER A 257 -18.87 4.60 12.56
CA SER A 257 -19.49 4.26 11.28
C SER A 257 -18.95 5.13 10.14
N LEU A 258 -19.03 4.66 8.90
CA LEU A 258 -18.57 5.43 7.73
C LEU A 258 -19.22 6.83 7.66
N ALA A 259 -20.50 6.92 7.99
CA ALA A 259 -21.23 8.19 8.03
C ALA A 259 -20.69 9.15 9.10
N GLN A 260 -20.35 8.63 10.29
CA GLN A 260 -19.72 9.42 11.35
C GLN A 260 -18.31 9.87 10.95
N ARG A 261 -17.51 8.98 10.35
CA ARG A 261 -16.16 9.30 9.85
C ARG A 261 -16.22 10.42 8.81
N ARG A 262 -17.16 10.37 7.88
CA ARG A 262 -17.36 11.42 6.89
C ARG A 262 -17.78 12.74 7.52
N ALA A 263 -18.73 12.71 8.45
CA ALA A 263 -19.16 13.93 9.15
C ALA A 263 -18.02 14.57 9.94
N PHE A 264 -17.14 13.76 10.53
CA PHE A 264 -15.94 14.20 11.21
C PHE A 264 -14.92 14.81 10.24
N ALA A 265 -14.67 14.13 9.12
CA ALA A 265 -13.74 14.55 8.07
C ALA A 265 -14.12 15.87 7.37
N ARG A 266 -15.39 16.27 7.37
CA ARG A 266 -15.81 17.61 6.85
C ARG A 266 -15.08 18.78 7.51
N ARG A 267 -14.54 18.57 8.71
CA ARG A 267 -13.83 19.59 9.50
C ARG A 267 -12.35 19.67 9.18
N PHE A 268 -11.82 18.76 8.36
CA PHE A 268 -10.38 18.62 8.15
C PHE A 268 -9.82 19.75 7.28
N ASP A 269 -8.57 20.08 7.53
CA ASP A 269 -7.74 21.00 6.74
C ASP A 269 -6.62 20.24 6.01
N GLU A 270 -5.73 20.96 5.33
CA GLU A 270 -4.64 20.33 4.58
C GLU A 270 -3.64 19.58 5.48
N HIS A 271 -3.40 20.06 6.71
CA HIS A 271 -2.50 19.42 7.67
C HIS A 271 -3.11 18.11 8.21
N ASP A 272 -4.42 18.10 8.46
CA ASP A 272 -5.17 16.91 8.85
C ASP A 272 -5.09 15.83 7.77
N TRP A 273 -5.23 16.20 6.50
CA TRP A 273 -5.12 15.27 5.38
C TRP A 273 -3.71 14.74 5.18
N LYS A 274 -2.69 15.58 5.33
CA LYS A 274 -1.28 15.12 5.34
C LYS A 274 -1.01 14.12 6.47
N ALA A 275 -1.55 14.36 7.67
CA ALA A 275 -1.44 13.41 8.78
C ALA A 275 -2.17 12.10 8.49
N CYS A 276 -3.36 12.15 7.86
CA CYS A 276 -4.07 10.95 7.41
C CYS A 276 -3.25 10.19 6.37
N GLN A 277 -2.62 10.88 5.43
CA GLN A 277 -1.79 10.28 4.38
C GLN A 277 -0.58 9.56 4.97
N ALA A 278 0.15 10.21 5.87
CA ALA A 278 1.31 9.65 6.55
C ALA A 278 0.91 8.39 7.34
N LEU A 279 -0.09 8.49 8.22
CA LEU A 279 -0.54 7.35 9.02
C LEU A 279 -1.10 6.22 8.14
N SER A 280 -1.77 6.54 7.03
CA SER A 280 -2.26 5.51 6.11
C SER A 280 -1.14 4.78 5.39
N ALA A 281 -0.06 5.49 5.04
CA ALA A 281 1.12 4.90 4.42
C ALA A 281 1.86 3.96 5.38
N ASP A 282 2.03 4.38 6.64
CA ASP A 282 2.65 3.56 7.68
C ASP A 282 1.84 2.26 7.92
N ILE A 283 0.52 2.36 8.03
CA ILE A 283 -0.37 1.20 8.21
C ILE A 283 -0.34 0.30 6.97
N TYR A 284 -0.34 0.87 5.76
CA TYR A 284 -0.34 0.09 4.53
C TYR A 284 0.97 -0.68 4.33
N ALA A 285 2.11 -0.08 4.68
CA ALA A 285 3.43 -0.70 4.54
C ALA A 285 3.62 -1.88 5.50
N ASP A 286 3.22 -1.71 6.77
CA ASP A 286 3.68 -2.58 7.84
C ASP A 286 2.55 -3.30 8.61
N HIS A 287 1.28 -2.95 8.36
CA HIS A 287 0.13 -3.43 9.13
C HIS A 287 -1.05 -3.89 8.25
N VAL A 288 -0.78 -4.81 7.33
CA VAL A 288 -1.77 -5.34 6.35
C VAL A 288 -3.05 -5.85 7.01
N ALA A 289 -2.95 -6.61 8.10
CA ALA A 289 -4.13 -7.14 8.80
C ALA A 289 -5.08 -6.04 9.31
N ILE A 290 -4.54 -4.87 9.69
CA ILE A 290 -5.33 -3.72 10.11
C ILE A 290 -5.92 -3.01 8.89
N ALA A 291 -5.16 -2.92 7.80
CA ALA A 291 -5.62 -2.35 6.54
C ALA A 291 -6.83 -3.11 5.97
N GLU A 292 -6.81 -4.44 6.03
CA GLU A 292 -7.91 -5.30 5.57
C GLU A 292 -9.17 -5.16 6.43
N ALA A 293 -9.02 -4.92 7.73
CA ALA A 293 -10.14 -4.71 8.65
C ALA A 293 -10.80 -3.32 8.51
N MET A 294 -10.21 -2.40 7.74
CA MET A 294 -10.77 -1.06 7.54
C MET A 294 -11.99 -1.07 6.61
N PRO A 295 -12.85 -0.03 6.64
CA PRO A 295 -14.00 0.07 5.74
C PRO A 295 -13.59 -0.02 4.26
N GLY A 296 -14.05 -1.07 3.57
CA GLY A 296 -13.70 -1.32 2.17
C GLY A 296 -12.32 -1.96 1.95
N GLY A 297 -11.70 -2.52 3.00
CA GLY A 297 -10.45 -3.29 2.91
C GLY A 297 -9.21 -2.47 2.53
N THR A 298 -9.28 -1.14 2.65
CA THR A 298 -8.18 -0.24 2.30
C THR A 298 -8.02 0.86 3.34
N VAL A 299 -6.77 1.26 3.61
CA VAL A 299 -6.49 2.38 4.53
C VAL A 299 -6.84 3.74 3.92
N TYR A 300 -6.89 3.82 2.60
CA TYR A 300 -7.11 5.04 1.83
C TYR A 300 -8.59 5.34 1.50
N PHE A 301 -9.54 4.74 2.22
CA PHE A 301 -10.98 4.93 1.99
C PHE A 301 -11.43 6.42 2.00
N TRP A 302 -10.66 7.29 2.66
CA TRP A 302 -10.96 8.72 2.84
C TRP A 302 -10.44 9.62 1.71
N GLN A 303 -9.66 9.11 0.75
CA GLN A 303 -9.02 9.92 -0.29
C GLN A 303 -10.03 10.70 -1.17
N GLY A 304 -11.24 10.15 -1.35
CA GLY A 304 -12.34 10.84 -2.04
C GLY A 304 -12.89 12.07 -1.30
N TRP A 305 -12.53 12.26 -0.03
CA TRP A 305 -13.02 13.35 0.81
C TRP A 305 -12.05 14.54 0.88
N ASP A 306 -10.74 14.31 0.73
CA ASP A 306 -9.69 15.34 0.73
C ASP A 306 -9.88 16.35 -0.41
N THR A 307 -10.25 15.84 -1.59
CA THR A 307 -10.50 16.67 -2.79
C THR A 307 -11.89 17.34 -2.82
N ALA A 308 -12.69 17.20 -1.76
CA ALA A 308 -14.05 17.70 -1.70
C ALA A 308 -14.17 19.16 -1.23
N THR A 309 -13.16 20.02 -1.46
CA THR A 309 -13.49 21.41 -1.81
C THR A 309 -14.09 21.40 -3.22
N ASP A 310 -15.32 20.90 -3.29
CA ASP A 310 -16.22 20.95 -4.43
C ASP A 310 -16.53 22.44 -4.68
N THR A 311 -15.60 23.16 -5.30
CA THR A 311 -15.73 24.59 -5.62
C THR A 311 -16.56 24.79 -6.88
N TRP A 312 -16.66 23.79 -7.75
CA TRP A 312 -17.42 23.90 -9.00
C TRP A 312 -18.93 24.18 -8.81
N PRO A 313 -19.65 23.61 -7.81
CA PRO A 313 -21.05 23.97 -7.56
C PRO A 313 -21.20 25.45 -7.20
N TRP A 314 -20.25 25.99 -6.44
CA TRP A 314 -20.18 27.41 -6.11
C TRP A 314 -19.93 28.25 -7.35
N ILE A 315 -18.99 27.86 -8.21
CA ILE A 315 -18.71 28.58 -9.46
C ILE A 315 -19.95 28.60 -10.36
N ILE A 316 -20.63 27.46 -10.54
CA ILE A 316 -21.85 27.39 -11.36
C ILE A 316 -22.98 28.22 -10.76
N ALA A 317 -23.23 28.11 -9.45
CA ALA A 317 -24.24 28.90 -8.78
C ALA A 317 -23.98 30.41 -8.88
N LEU A 318 -22.73 30.83 -8.79
CA LEU A 318 -22.32 32.23 -8.88
C LEU A 318 -22.48 32.76 -10.31
N VAL A 319 -22.10 31.97 -11.32
CA VAL A 319 -22.30 32.32 -12.74
C VAL A 319 -23.79 32.46 -13.06
N ILE A 320 -24.61 31.49 -12.64
CA ILE A 320 -26.07 31.54 -12.84
C ILE A 320 -26.67 32.75 -12.12
N ALA A 321 -26.22 33.05 -10.90
CA ALA A 321 -26.71 34.19 -10.14
C ALA A 321 -26.38 35.54 -10.81
N CYS A 322 -25.17 35.70 -11.34
CA CYS A 322 -24.80 36.89 -12.09
C CYS A 322 -25.60 37.02 -13.39
N LEU A 323 -25.81 35.93 -14.13
CA LEU A 323 -26.60 35.93 -15.37
C LEU A 323 -28.06 36.31 -15.09
N VAL A 324 -28.71 35.65 -14.13
CA VAL A 324 -30.09 35.95 -13.73
C VAL A 324 -30.22 37.38 -13.22
N GLY A 325 -29.25 37.84 -12.42
CA GLY A 325 -29.23 39.21 -11.90
C GLY A 325 -29.16 40.28 -12.99
N VAL A 326 -28.36 40.06 -14.04
CA VAL A 326 -28.25 40.96 -15.20
C VAL A 326 -29.50 40.90 -16.07
N LEU A 327 -30.07 39.72 -16.28
CA LEU A 327 -31.32 39.52 -17.04
C LEU A 327 -32.52 40.21 -16.39
N VAL A 328 -32.62 40.18 -15.06
CA VAL A 328 -33.73 40.83 -14.32
C VAL A 328 -33.62 42.36 -14.35
N LYS A 329 -32.42 42.93 -14.39
CA LYS A 329 -32.20 44.39 -14.53
C LYS A 329 -32.31 44.88 -15.98
N ALA A 330 -32.51 43.99 -16.95
CA ALA A 330 -32.56 44.32 -18.37
C ALA A 330 -33.94 44.86 -18.81
N GLU A 331 -34.51 45.85 -18.12
CA GLU A 331 -35.77 46.51 -18.52
C GLU A 331 -35.68 47.24 -19.89
N HIS A 332 -34.53 47.22 -20.57
CA HIS A 332 -34.34 47.80 -21.90
C HIS A 332 -33.64 46.83 -22.87
N LEU A 333 -34.26 45.70 -23.18
CA LEU A 333 -33.89 44.90 -24.34
C LEU A 333 -34.40 45.55 -25.63
N ALA A 334 -33.79 46.68 -26.00
CA ALA A 334 -33.82 47.24 -27.35
C ALA A 334 -32.96 46.37 -28.30
N GLY A 335 -33.28 45.08 -28.44
CA GLY A 335 -32.62 44.15 -29.36
C GLY A 335 -31.20 43.68 -28.99
N HIS A 336 -30.62 44.14 -27.88
CA HIS A 336 -29.21 43.89 -27.52
C HIS A 336 -28.99 42.72 -26.52
N VAL A 337 -29.50 41.53 -26.84
CA VAL A 337 -29.39 40.33 -25.98
C VAL A 337 -27.93 39.89 -25.77
N ILE A 338 -27.12 39.92 -26.83
CA ILE A 338 -25.74 39.40 -26.81
C ILE A 338 -24.79 40.24 -25.94
N PRO A 339 -24.78 41.59 -26.01
CA PRO A 339 -23.94 42.40 -25.12
C PRO A 339 -24.40 42.36 -23.65
N THR A 340 -25.70 42.18 -23.37
CA THR A 340 -26.17 41.99 -21.98
C THR A 340 -25.70 40.66 -21.38
N LEU A 341 -25.68 39.58 -22.16
CA LEU A 341 -25.07 38.31 -21.75
C LEU A 341 -23.55 38.43 -21.56
N GLY A 342 -22.85 39.16 -22.43
CA GLY A 342 -21.42 39.46 -22.28
C GLY A 342 -21.10 40.21 -20.99
N TYR A 343 -21.94 41.17 -20.61
CA TYR A 343 -21.84 41.88 -19.33
C TYR A 343 -22.02 40.93 -18.13
N GLY A 344 -23.00 40.01 -18.19
CA GLY A 344 -23.20 38.98 -17.18
C GLY A 344 -22.00 38.04 -17.01
N ILE A 345 -21.35 37.64 -18.11
CA ILE A 345 -20.16 36.79 -18.08
C ILE A 345 -18.97 37.55 -17.46
N LEU A 346 -18.73 38.81 -17.84
CA LEU A 346 -17.66 39.64 -17.29
C LEU A 346 -17.79 39.77 -15.76
N TRP A 347 -19.01 40.07 -15.29
CA TRP A 347 -19.29 40.18 -13.86
C TRP A 347 -19.17 38.85 -13.14
N SER A 348 -19.57 37.74 -13.76
CA SER A 348 -19.37 36.41 -13.18
C SER A 348 -17.89 36.10 -12.97
N LEU A 349 -17.02 36.53 -13.89
CA LEU A 349 -15.58 36.33 -13.78
C LEU A 349 -15.00 37.12 -12.60
N GLY A 350 -15.38 38.40 -12.47
CA GLY A 350 -14.99 39.24 -11.33
C GLY A 350 -15.53 38.72 -9.99
N ALA A 351 -16.76 38.21 -9.99
CA ALA A 351 -17.37 37.61 -8.80
C ALA A 351 -16.67 36.30 -8.40
N VAL A 352 -16.29 35.44 -9.34
CA VAL A 352 -15.53 34.21 -9.06
C VAL A 352 -14.14 34.52 -8.50
N ILE A 353 -13.43 35.49 -9.09
CA ILE A 353 -12.10 35.91 -8.63
C ILE A 353 -12.17 36.49 -7.21
N SER A 354 -13.12 37.40 -6.96
CA SER A 354 -13.29 38.02 -5.64
C SER A 354 -13.74 37.01 -4.58
N ALA A 355 -14.64 36.09 -4.92
CA ALA A 355 -15.02 34.99 -4.02
C ALA A 355 -13.84 34.05 -3.73
N GLY A 356 -12.99 33.76 -4.72
CA GLY A 356 -11.78 32.96 -4.55
C GLY A 356 -10.76 33.62 -3.61
N LEU A 357 -10.52 34.92 -3.77
CA LEU A 357 -9.65 35.70 -2.88
C LEU A 357 -10.23 35.79 -1.46
N ALA A 358 -11.53 36.06 -1.34
CA ALA A 358 -12.21 36.07 -0.04
C ALA A 358 -12.14 34.69 0.64
N TRP A 359 -12.24 33.60 -0.11
CA TRP A 359 -12.11 32.24 0.39
C TRP A 359 -10.70 31.94 0.92
N GLN A 360 -9.65 32.45 0.27
CA GLN A 360 -8.27 32.31 0.73
C GLN A 360 -8.04 32.99 2.10
N VAL A 361 -8.69 34.13 2.33
CA VAL A 361 -8.62 34.86 3.61
C VAL A 361 -9.55 34.23 4.67
N TRP A 362 -10.73 33.76 4.26
CA TRP A 362 -11.71 33.18 5.17
C TRP A 362 -11.28 31.82 5.72
N ARG A 363 -10.61 30.98 4.93
CA ARG A 363 -10.20 29.63 5.32
C ARG A 363 -9.33 29.60 6.60
N PRO A 364 -8.26 30.40 6.75
CA PRO A 364 -7.47 30.44 7.98
C PRO A 364 -8.25 31.05 9.15
N LEU A 365 -9.08 32.07 8.91
CA LEU A 365 -9.92 32.68 9.95
C LEU A 365 -10.97 31.71 10.50
N ALA A 366 -11.65 30.96 9.63
CA ALA A 366 -12.60 29.93 10.01
C ALA A 366 -11.96 28.84 10.88
N HIS A 367 -10.67 28.55 10.67
CA HIS A 367 -9.94 27.62 11.53
C HIS A 367 -9.72 28.18 12.94
N GLN A 368 -9.46 29.48 13.09
CA GLN A 368 -9.30 30.11 14.41
C GLN A 368 -10.59 30.05 15.23
N TYR A 369 -11.75 30.14 14.59
CA TYR A 369 -13.06 30.07 15.23
C TYR A 369 -13.65 28.65 15.33
N ARG A 370 -12.87 27.60 15.04
CA ARG A 370 -13.32 26.20 14.99
C ARG A 370 -14.01 25.73 16.28
N VAL A 371 -13.44 26.04 17.44
CA VAL A 371 -13.99 25.61 18.75
C VAL A 371 -15.35 26.28 19.03
N MET A 372 -15.51 27.52 18.57
CA MET A 372 -16.77 28.26 18.71
C MET A 372 -17.82 27.72 17.73
N ASP A 373 -17.41 27.41 16.50
CA ASP A 373 -18.25 26.81 15.46
C ASP A 373 -18.79 25.43 15.90
N GLU A 374 -17.96 24.65 16.60
CA GLU A 374 -18.37 23.35 17.18
C GLU A 374 -19.47 23.49 18.23
N ARG A 375 -19.35 24.47 19.15
CA ARG A 375 -20.38 24.75 20.16
C ARG A 375 -21.69 25.27 19.56
N LEU A 376 -21.60 26.02 18.45
CA LEU A 376 -22.75 26.54 17.72
C LEU A 376 -23.45 25.44 16.91
N ALA A 377 -22.69 24.55 16.28
CA ALA A 377 -23.22 23.44 15.49
C ALA A 377 -24.02 22.43 16.34
N GLU A 378 -23.66 22.23 17.61
CA GLU A 378 -24.43 21.39 18.54
C GLU A 378 -25.82 21.94 18.86
N ARG A 379 -26.03 23.25 18.69
CA ARG A 379 -27.30 23.93 18.96
C ARG A 379 -28.22 24.03 17.74
N LEU A 380 -27.72 23.69 16.54
CA LEU A 380 -28.44 23.82 15.28
C LEU A 380 -29.04 22.46 14.85
N PRO A 381 -30.30 22.42 14.39
CA PRO A 381 -30.97 21.17 13.97
C PRO A 381 -30.37 20.58 12.69
N LEU A 382 -29.86 21.45 11.82
CA LEU A 382 -29.09 21.08 10.64
C LEU A 382 -27.63 21.04 11.10
N LYS A 383 -27.03 19.84 11.16
CA LYS A 383 -25.62 19.59 11.54
C LYS A 383 -24.63 20.20 10.53
N LEU A 384 -24.72 21.51 10.35
CA LEU A 384 -23.90 22.38 9.52
C LEU A 384 -22.94 23.14 10.42
N LEU A 385 -21.81 23.57 9.85
CA LEU A 385 -20.84 24.43 10.52
C LEU A 385 -21.22 25.88 10.22
N PRO A 386 -21.90 26.60 11.14
CA PRO A 386 -22.44 27.93 10.82
C PRO A 386 -21.39 28.94 10.40
N VAL A 387 -20.22 28.97 11.04
CA VAL A 387 -19.16 29.92 10.73
C VAL A 387 -18.45 29.52 9.43
N ARG A 388 -18.15 28.24 9.23
CA ARG A 388 -17.44 27.78 8.02
C ARG A 388 -18.31 27.75 6.76
N ASP A 389 -19.53 27.22 6.86
CA ASP A 389 -20.36 26.88 5.69
C ASP A 389 -21.47 27.92 5.41
N LEU A 390 -22.02 28.60 6.43
CA LEU A 390 -23.14 29.54 6.24
C LEU A 390 -22.69 30.99 6.07
N VAL A 391 -21.74 31.48 6.88
CA VAL A 391 -21.34 32.90 6.86
C VAL A 391 -20.84 33.36 5.48
N PRO A 392 -19.90 32.67 4.80
CA PRO A 392 -19.47 33.08 3.46
C PRO A 392 -20.62 33.11 2.46
N GLY A 393 -21.51 32.13 2.53
CA GLY A 393 -22.64 32.04 1.62
C GLY A 393 -23.65 33.17 1.81
N VAL A 394 -23.94 33.53 3.06
CA VAL A 394 -24.83 34.67 3.39
C VAL A 394 -24.21 35.99 2.94
N VAL A 395 -22.91 36.18 3.15
CA VAL A 395 -22.19 37.40 2.73
C VAL A 395 -22.19 37.53 1.21
N VAL A 396 -21.87 36.44 0.49
CA VAL A 396 -21.88 36.42 -0.99
C VAL A 396 -23.29 36.63 -1.54
N ALA A 397 -24.30 35.96 -0.97
CA ALA A 397 -25.68 36.13 -1.36
C ALA A 397 -26.17 37.57 -1.13
N GLY A 398 -25.81 38.19 0.00
CA GLY A 398 -26.13 39.58 0.30
C GLY A 398 -25.46 40.56 -0.66
N ALA A 399 -24.17 40.37 -0.95
CA ALA A 399 -23.42 41.19 -1.90
C ALA A 399 -24.00 41.10 -3.32
N LEU A 400 -24.31 39.88 -3.81
CA LEU A 400 -24.95 39.69 -5.11
C LEU A 400 -26.36 40.31 -5.16
N GLY A 401 -27.11 40.22 -4.06
CA GLY A 401 -28.43 40.83 -3.92
C GLY A 401 -28.39 42.35 -4.04
N TYR A 402 -27.39 42.96 -3.39
CA TYR A 402 -27.17 44.40 -3.41
C TYR A 402 -26.67 44.91 -4.76
N VAL A 403 -25.69 44.23 -5.38
CA VAL A 403 -25.08 44.65 -6.65
C VAL A 403 -26.03 44.40 -7.83
N PHE A 404 -26.61 43.21 -7.91
CA PHE A 404 -27.48 42.82 -9.02
C PHE A 404 -28.95 42.97 -8.66
N SER A 405 -29.48 42.04 -7.87
CA SER A 405 -30.92 41.98 -7.56
C SER A 405 -31.15 40.88 -6.52
N PRO A 406 -32.19 40.96 -5.66
CA PRO A 406 -32.56 39.84 -4.78
C PRO A 406 -32.81 38.52 -5.52
N PHE A 407 -33.20 38.57 -6.80
CA PHE A 407 -33.34 37.39 -7.64
C PHE A 407 -32.00 36.68 -7.92
N ALA A 408 -30.88 37.42 -7.94
CA ALA A 408 -29.54 36.84 -8.04
C ALA A 408 -29.23 36.01 -6.78
N SER A 409 -29.51 36.53 -5.58
CA SER A 409 -29.33 35.82 -4.32
C SER A 409 -30.18 34.55 -4.24
N LEU A 410 -31.45 34.63 -4.65
CA LEU A 410 -32.34 33.46 -4.66
C LEU A 410 -31.88 32.38 -5.64
N SER A 411 -31.42 32.77 -6.83
CA SER A 411 -30.92 31.82 -7.82
C SER A 411 -29.63 31.12 -7.38
N LEU A 412 -28.75 31.81 -6.64
CA LEU A 412 -27.57 31.20 -6.00
C LEU A 412 -27.99 30.08 -5.03
N VAL A 413 -28.89 30.38 -4.09
CA VAL A 413 -29.36 29.43 -3.07
C VAL A 413 -30.09 28.25 -3.73
N ALA A 414 -30.98 28.53 -4.70
CA ALA A 414 -31.72 27.50 -5.41
C ALA A 414 -30.81 26.55 -6.19
N THR A 415 -29.78 27.09 -6.87
CA THR A 415 -28.82 26.28 -7.62
C THR A 415 -28.00 25.38 -6.71
N LEU A 416 -27.50 25.90 -5.59
CA LEU A 416 -26.76 25.09 -4.62
C LEU A 416 -27.63 24.00 -3.99
N ALA A 417 -28.90 24.31 -3.68
CA ALA A 417 -29.86 23.32 -3.17
C ALA A 417 -30.12 22.21 -4.19
N LEU A 418 -30.31 22.55 -5.46
CA LEU A 418 -30.53 21.60 -6.55
C LEU A 418 -29.31 20.67 -6.76
N ILE A 419 -28.10 21.24 -6.80
CA ILE A 419 -26.87 20.44 -6.94
C ILE A 419 -26.70 19.52 -5.71
N GLY A 420 -27.02 20.01 -4.51
CA GLY A 420 -27.00 19.20 -3.29
C GLY A 420 -27.95 18.01 -3.33
N LEU A 421 -29.18 18.20 -3.83
CA LEU A 421 -30.16 17.12 -4.01
C LEU A 421 -29.67 16.07 -5.02
N ILE A 422 -29.07 16.50 -6.13
CA ILE A 422 -28.53 15.61 -7.17
C ILE A 422 -27.32 14.81 -6.66
N LYS A 423 -26.44 15.42 -5.84
CA LYS A 423 -25.24 14.74 -5.31
C LYS A 423 -25.51 13.79 -4.15
N ARG A 424 -26.60 14.00 -3.40
CA ARG A 424 -26.96 13.21 -2.22
C ARG A 424 -26.93 11.69 -2.42
N PRO A 425 -27.50 11.11 -3.51
CA PRO A 425 -27.46 9.66 -3.74
C PRO A 425 -26.07 9.11 -4.06
N PHE A 426 -25.22 9.86 -4.78
CA PHE A 426 -23.89 9.39 -5.21
C PHE A 426 -22.83 9.47 -4.11
N CYS A 427 -23.08 10.27 -3.08
CA CYS A 427 -22.14 10.44 -1.99
C CYS A 427 -21.96 9.16 -1.14
N ASN A 428 -22.92 8.25 -1.09
CA ASN A 428 -22.83 7.08 -0.20
C ASN A 428 -22.01 5.91 -0.78
N HIS A 429 -21.43 6.04 -1.97
CA HIS A 429 -20.65 4.97 -2.57
C HIS A 429 -19.16 5.01 -2.18
N HIS A 430 -18.61 3.83 -1.91
CA HIS A 430 -17.17 3.63 -1.76
C HIS A 430 -16.49 3.90 -3.10
N THR A 431 -15.60 4.88 -3.15
CA THR A 431 -14.75 5.09 -4.33
C THR A 431 -13.51 4.21 -4.19
N PRO A 432 -13.30 3.20 -5.05
CA PRO A 432 -12.06 2.43 -5.04
C PRO A 432 -10.87 3.34 -5.34
N TRP A 433 -9.68 2.96 -4.86
CA TRP A 433 -8.45 3.68 -5.12
C TRP A 433 -8.20 3.76 -6.63
N THR A 434 -8.20 4.98 -7.18
CA THR A 434 -7.83 5.26 -8.56
C THR A 434 -6.80 6.37 -8.54
N VAL A 435 -5.66 6.15 -9.21
CA VAL A 435 -4.68 7.21 -9.47
C VAL A 435 -5.36 8.27 -10.34
N ARG A 436 -5.83 9.35 -9.71
CA ARG A 436 -6.41 10.48 -10.47
C ARG A 436 -5.29 11.27 -11.10
N HIS A 437 -5.33 11.40 -12.41
CA HIS A 437 -4.38 12.21 -13.16
C HIS A 437 -4.85 13.68 -13.18
N PRO A 438 -4.16 14.61 -12.48
CA PRO A 438 -4.57 16.02 -12.38
C PRO A 438 -4.60 16.75 -13.73
N ARG A 439 -3.94 16.17 -14.75
CA ARG A 439 -3.92 16.70 -16.12
C ARG A 439 -5.31 16.68 -16.76
N TRP A 440 -6.16 15.69 -16.48
CA TRP A 440 -7.46 15.56 -17.14
C TRP A 440 -8.49 16.55 -16.61
N THR A 441 -8.50 16.82 -15.31
CA THR A 441 -9.35 17.86 -14.70
C THR A 441 -8.96 19.26 -15.16
N ASN A 442 -7.64 19.54 -15.24
CA ASN A 442 -7.16 20.84 -15.71
C ASN A 442 -7.40 21.02 -17.22
N LEU A 443 -7.25 19.96 -18.02
CA LEU A 443 -7.54 19.97 -19.46
C LEU A 443 -9.04 20.16 -19.73
N GLY A 444 -9.92 19.54 -18.94
CA GLY A 444 -11.36 19.78 -19.00
C GLY A 444 -11.75 21.23 -18.68
N LEU A 445 -11.14 21.84 -17.66
CA LEU A 445 -11.36 23.24 -17.31
C LEU A 445 -10.90 24.19 -18.43
N VAL A 446 -9.70 23.94 -19.00
CA VAL A 446 -9.15 24.75 -20.11
C VAL A 446 -10.03 24.63 -21.35
N LEU A 447 -10.49 23.43 -21.70
CA LEU A 447 -11.40 23.22 -22.83
C LEU A 447 -12.76 23.91 -22.62
N PHE A 448 -13.28 23.91 -21.39
CA PHE A 448 -14.52 24.62 -21.06
C PHE A 448 -14.38 26.13 -21.22
N VAL A 449 -13.28 26.72 -20.75
CA VAL A 449 -12.99 28.16 -20.92
C VAL A 449 -12.83 28.51 -22.39
N LEU A 450 -12.07 27.71 -23.15
CA LEU A 450 -11.90 27.92 -24.60
C LEU A 450 -13.23 27.79 -25.36
N GLY A 451 -14.07 26.82 -24.98
CA GLY A 451 -15.40 26.65 -25.54
C GLY A 451 -16.31 27.84 -25.24
N GLY A 452 -16.27 28.38 -24.03
CA GLY A 452 -17.01 29.59 -23.65
C GLY A 452 -16.56 30.83 -24.43
N VAL A 453 -15.25 31.02 -24.60
CA VAL A 453 -14.70 32.12 -25.40
C VAL A 453 -15.08 31.99 -26.88
N ALA A 454 -15.00 30.78 -27.44
CA ALA A 454 -15.40 30.52 -28.81
C ALA A 454 -16.90 30.76 -29.03
N LEU A 455 -17.75 30.30 -28.12
CA LEU A 455 -19.20 30.51 -28.16
C LEU A 455 -19.55 32.01 -28.08
N TYR A 456 -18.94 32.74 -27.16
CA TYR A 456 -19.15 34.19 -27.01
C TYR A 456 -18.68 34.96 -28.25
N SER A 457 -17.51 34.60 -28.80
CA SER A 457 -16.98 35.19 -30.03
C SER A 457 -17.88 34.90 -31.23
N GLY A 458 -18.42 33.68 -31.33
CA GLY A 458 -19.37 33.29 -32.37
C GLY A 458 -20.70 34.05 -32.26
N LEU A 459 -21.22 34.23 -31.05
CA LEU A 459 -22.42 35.04 -30.81
C LEU A 459 -22.18 36.51 -31.17
N LEU A 460 -21.04 37.09 -30.79
CA LEU A 460 -20.66 38.46 -31.18
C LEU A 460 -20.56 38.64 -32.70
N LEU A 461 -20.04 37.64 -33.41
CA LEU A 461 -19.97 37.66 -34.87
C LEU A 461 -21.36 37.60 -35.50
N LEU A 462 -22.26 36.77 -34.96
CA LEU A 462 -23.66 36.70 -35.37
C LEU A 462 -24.41 38.02 -35.11
N ASP A 463 -24.21 38.64 -33.94
CA ASP A 463 -24.84 39.93 -33.60
C ASP A 463 -24.41 41.07 -34.55
N ARG A 464 -23.12 41.11 -34.89
CA ARG A 464 -22.56 42.07 -35.86
C ARG A 464 -23.13 41.88 -37.27
N GLN A 465 -23.57 40.68 -37.63
CA GLN A 465 -24.23 40.44 -38.91
C GLN A 465 -25.66 41.01 -38.94
N SER A 466 -26.34 41.08 -37.79
CA SER A 466 -27.68 41.66 -37.66
C SER A 466 -27.71 43.18 -37.41
N LEU A 467 -26.60 43.78 -36.99
CA LEU A 467 -26.50 45.23 -36.78
C LEU A 467 -26.06 45.93 -38.07
N LEU A 468 -27.01 46.55 -38.77
CA LEU A 468 -26.73 47.39 -39.94
C LEU A 468 -25.88 48.60 -39.51
N ASN A 469 -24.72 48.78 -40.17
CA ASN A 469 -23.89 49.98 -39.99
C ASN A 469 -24.69 51.25 -40.37
N ARG A 470 -24.23 52.43 -39.92
CA ARG A 470 -24.86 53.76 -40.13
C ARG A 470 -25.29 54.06 -41.59
N ASN A 471 -24.76 53.30 -42.55
CA ASN A 471 -24.96 53.48 -43.99
C ASN A 471 -25.67 52.28 -44.66
N GLN A 472 -26.20 51.30 -43.90
CA GLN A 472 -26.78 50.07 -44.45
C GLN A 472 -28.24 49.80 -44.03
N GLY A 473 -28.86 50.67 -43.24
CA GLY A 473 -30.32 50.72 -43.12
C GLY A 473 -30.95 51.52 -44.27
N LEU A 474 -32.21 51.22 -44.63
CA LEU A 474 -33.07 52.17 -45.36
C LEU A 474 -33.07 53.49 -44.57
N GLN A 475 -32.19 54.42 -44.95
CA GLN A 475 -32.25 55.76 -44.41
C GLN A 475 -33.64 56.31 -44.77
N GLN A 476 -34.24 57.06 -43.84
CA GLN A 476 -35.28 58.00 -44.23
C GLN A 476 -34.71 58.81 -45.39
N TRP A 477 -35.26 58.64 -46.59
CA TRP A 477 -34.88 59.49 -47.70
C TRP A 477 -35.12 60.91 -47.23
N THR A 478 -34.07 61.73 -47.16
CA THR A 478 -34.24 63.16 -46.87
C THR A 478 -35.16 63.69 -47.95
N GLU A 479 -36.33 64.17 -47.54
CA GLU A 479 -37.33 64.69 -48.47
C GLU A 479 -36.65 65.82 -49.27
N ARG A 480 -36.37 65.58 -50.55
CA ARG A 480 -35.70 66.58 -51.39
C ARG A 480 -36.62 67.80 -51.42
N LEU A 481 -36.09 68.98 -51.08
CA LEU A 481 -36.85 70.21 -50.81
C LEU A 481 -37.95 70.50 -51.85
N CYS A 482 -37.68 70.29 -53.13
CA CYS A 482 -38.63 70.56 -54.22
C CYS A 482 -39.52 69.36 -54.64
N SER A 483 -39.42 68.19 -53.99
CA SER A 483 -40.12 66.96 -54.44
C SER A 483 -41.63 66.95 -54.18
N ARG A 484 -42.15 67.86 -53.33
CA ARG A 484 -43.58 67.98 -53.00
C ARG A 484 -44.13 69.42 -53.04
N MET A 485 -43.34 70.41 -53.47
CA MET A 485 -43.82 71.80 -53.50
C MET A 485 -44.81 72.04 -54.65
N PRO A 486 -45.86 72.85 -54.44
CA PRO A 486 -46.81 73.20 -55.50
C PRO A 486 -46.10 73.96 -56.62
N ARG A 487 -46.55 73.79 -57.88
CA ARG A 487 -45.95 74.44 -59.07
C ARG A 487 -45.84 75.96 -59.00
N SER A 488 -46.54 76.60 -58.05
CA SER A 488 -46.51 78.04 -57.81
C SER A 488 -45.27 78.52 -57.04
N ASP A 489 -44.45 77.62 -56.49
CA ASP A 489 -43.25 77.99 -55.75
C ASP A 489 -42.12 78.43 -56.70
N LEU A 490 -41.79 79.73 -56.66
CA LEU A 490 -40.86 80.37 -57.60
C LEU A 490 -39.43 79.84 -57.45
N GLU A 491 -39.06 79.32 -56.28
CA GLU A 491 -37.71 78.81 -56.00
C GLU A 491 -37.45 77.39 -56.54
N CYS A 492 -38.48 76.66 -56.97
CA CYS A 492 -38.41 75.27 -57.45
C CYS A 492 -38.85 75.10 -58.92
N GLN A 493 -38.73 76.16 -59.74
CA GLN A 493 -39.07 76.09 -61.18
C GLN A 493 -38.00 75.36 -62.00
N ALA A 494 -38.43 74.64 -63.03
CA ALA A 494 -37.54 73.83 -63.85
C ALA A 494 -36.74 74.66 -64.88
N PRO A 495 -35.46 74.33 -65.13
CA PRO A 495 -34.69 73.29 -64.46
C PRO A 495 -34.09 73.81 -63.13
N ALA A 496 -34.46 73.16 -62.03
CA ALA A 496 -33.86 73.46 -60.72
C ALA A 496 -32.39 73.04 -60.71
N THR A 497 -31.54 73.88 -60.14
CA THR A 497 -30.09 73.68 -60.05
C THR A 497 -29.72 72.55 -59.10
N GLN A 498 -28.53 71.97 -59.27
CA GLN A 498 -28.04 70.88 -58.41
C GLN A 498 -28.02 71.28 -56.92
N ALA A 499 -27.69 72.54 -56.62
CA ALA A 499 -27.73 73.08 -55.25
C ALA A 499 -29.16 73.12 -54.67
N GLN A 500 -30.19 73.35 -55.50
CA GLN A 500 -31.58 73.35 -55.06
C GLN A 500 -32.13 71.93 -54.81
N TRP A 501 -31.60 70.91 -55.49
CA TRP A 501 -32.01 69.53 -55.29
C TRP A 501 -31.33 68.84 -54.10
N TYR A 502 -30.05 69.16 -53.84
CA TYR A 502 -29.21 68.45 -52.87
C TYR A 502 -28.76 69.32 -51.67
N GLY A 503 -29.01 70.63 -51.68
CA GLY A 503 -28.60 71.53 -50.60
C GLY A 503 -27.09 71.50 -50.34
N GLN A 504 -26.70 71.70 -49.07
CA GLN A 504 -25.29 71.76 -48.63
C GLN A 504 -24.50 70.44 -48.79
N GLU A 505 -25.13 69.32 -49.21
CA GLU A 505 -24.43 68.09 -49.56
C GLU A 505 -23.58 68.25 -50.84
N ALA A 506 -23.80 69.30 -51.64
CA ALA A 506 -22.99 69.56 -52.84
C ALA A 506 -21.54 69.99 -52.56
N GLN A 507 -21.19 70.32 -51.31
CA GLN A 507 -19.84 70.77 -50.92
C GLN A 507 -19.00 69.73 -50.16
N GLN A 508 -19.45 68.48 -50.04
CA GLN A 508 -18.67 67.38 -49.43
C GLN A 508 -18.17 66.37 -50.46
#